data_AF-A0A6J6N3Y8-F1
#
_entry.id   AF-A0A6J6N3Y8-F1
#
_cell.length_a   1.000
_cell.length_b   1.000
_cell.length_c   1.000
_cell.angle_alpha   90.00
_cell.angle_beta   90.00
_cell.angle_gamma   90.00
#
_symmetry.space_group_name_H-M   'P 1'
#
loop_
_entity.id
_entity.type
_entity.pdbx_description
1 polymer ?
#
loop_
_entity_poly.entity_id
_entity_poly.type
_entity_poly.pdbx_seq_one_letter_code
_entity_poly.pdbx_strand_id
1 'polypeptide(L)'
;MSTSVGSRTQIYSAGTILLTDSYSKYWKVFQNGQTLERTKDANGFTQFSVKEPGEISLLHDGTSRRGLLSLQFIFLVTFIVLAAPAGRRRREMSESELT
;
A
#
# COMPACT_ATOMS: atom_id res chain seq x y z
N MET A 1 -14.05 -2.43 -8.33
CA MET A 1 -13.20 -1.29 -8.76
C MET A 1 -11.75 -1.72 -8.72
N SER A 2 -11.08 -1.78 -9.88
CA SER A 2 -9.61 -1.95 -9.92
C SER A 2 -8.96 -0.63 -9.50
N THR A 3 -7.99 -0.67 -8.60
CA THR A 3 -7.39 0.51 -7.94
C THR A 3 -5.89 0.66 -8.23
N SER A 4 -5.40 -0.09 -9.22
CA SER A 4 -4.10 0.15 -9.83
C SER A 4 -4.23 1.27 -10.86
N VAL A 5 -3.33 2.24 -10.78
CA VAL A 5 -3.18 3.25 -11.83
C VAL A 5 -1.93 2.89 -12.62
N GLY A 6 -2.05 2.95 -13.94
CA GLY A 6 -0.92 2.69 -14.81
C GLY A 6 -0.96 3.58 -16.04
N SER A 7 0.22 3.77 -16.62
CA SER A 7 0.40 4.44 -17.90
C SER A 7 1.23 3.56 -18.80
N ARG A 8 1.02 3.71 -20.11
CA ARG A 8 1.79 3.01 -21.14
C ARG A 8 2.50 4.05 -21.97
N THR A 9 3.77 3.82 -22.27
CA THR A 9 4.55 4.73 -23.09
C THR A 9 5.56 3.97 -23.93
N GLN A 10 5.94 4.56 -25.06
CA GLN A 10 6.93 4.02 -25.97
C GLN A 10 8.31 4.55 -25.57
N ILE A 11 9.28 3.65 -25.43
CA ILE A 11 10.68 4.01 -25.25
C ILE A 11 11.45 3.66 -26.53
N TYR A 12 12.23 4.61 -27.03
CA TYR A 12 12.89 4.48 -28.34
C TYR A 12 14.35 4.01 -28.25
N SER A 13 14.93 3.97 -27.05
CA SER A 13 16.32 3.55 -26.84
C SER A 13 16.51 2.89 -25.48
N ALA A 14 17.58 2.12 -25.34
CA ALA A 14 18.06 1.72 -24.02
C ALA A 14 18.35 2.96 -23.15
N GLY A 15 18.18 2.82 -21.84
CA GLY A 15 18.37 3.92 -20.91
C GLY A 15 17.88 3.63 -19.50
N THR A 16 17.65 4.68 -18.73
CA THR A 16 17.14 4.60 -17.36
C THR A 16 15.88 5.42 -17.21
N ILE A 17 14.84 4.81 -16.66
CA ILE A 17 13.64 5.52 -16.23
C ILE A 17 13.86 5.92 -14.78
N LEU A 18 13.88 7.22 -14.52
CA LEU A 18 13.91 7.78 -13.18
C LEU A 18 12.50 8.18 -12.76
N LEU A 19 12.04 7.69 -11.61
CA LEU A 19 10.84 8.18 -10.94
C LEU A 19 11.24 9.17 -9.87
N THR A 20 10.88 10.44 -10.06
CA THR A 20 11.09 11.54 -9.10
C THR A 20 10.09 11.49 -7.95
N ASP A 21 10.00 10.34 -7.31
CA ASP A 21 9.17 10.03 -6.16
C ASP A 21 10.00 9.19 -5.16
N SER A 22 9.57 9.14 -3.91
CA SER A 22 10.26 8.38 -2.86
C SER A 22 10.48 6.93 -3.28
N TYR A 23 11.66 6.37 -2.93
CA TYR A 23 11.94 4.97 -3.22
C TYR A 23 10.86 4.05 -2.65
N SER A 24 10.17 3.33 -3.53
CA SER A 24 8.97 2.59 -3.15
C SER A 24 8.89 1.25 -3.86
N LYS A 25 8.46 0.22 -3.11
CA LYS A 25 8.22 -1.12 -3.67
C LYS A 25 6.95 -1.23 -4.51
N TYR A 26 6.12 -0.20 -4.46
CA TYR A 26 4.80 -0.17 -5.09
C TYR A 26 4.85 0.24 -6.56
N TRP A 27 5.96 0.83 -7.02
CA TRP A 27 6.23 1.06 -8.43
C TRP A 27 6.79 -0.19 -9.11
N LYS A 28 6.23 -0.52 -10.27
CA LYS A 28 6.68 -1.59 -11.16
C LYS A 28 6.66 -1.09 -12.60
N VAL A 29 7.69 -1.45 -13.37
CA VAL A 29 7.70 -1.28 -14.82
C VAL A 29 7.69 -2.66 -15.46
N PHE A 30 6.79 -2.86 -16.41
CA PHE A 30 6.68 -4.09 -17.17
C PHE A 30 7.01 -3.84 -18.64
N GLN A 31 7.84 -4.70 -19.21
CA GLN A 31 8.24 -4.65 -20.61
C GLN A 31 8.44 -6.08 -21.12
N ASN A 32 7.94 -6.39 -22.32
CA ASN A 32 8.16 -7.68 -22.98
C ASN A 32 7.87 -8.92 -22.11
N GLY A 33 6.81 -8.88 -21.29
CA GLY A 33 6.44 -10.02 -20.45
C GLY A 33 7.17 -10.07 -19.10
N GLN A 34 8.10 -9.15 -18.82
CA GLN A 34 8.94 -9.17 -17.62
C GLN A 34 8.83 -7.87 -16.82
N THR A 35 9.00 -7.98 -15.50
CA THR A 35 9.14 -6.80 -14.63
C THR A 35 10.60 -6.36 -14.63
N LEU A 36 10.84 -5.09 -14.94
CA LEU A 36 12.18 -4.52 -14.89
C LEU A 36 12.68 -4.44 -13.45
N GLU A 37 13.99 -4.60 -13.28
CA GLU A 37 14.62 -4.48 -11.97
C GLU A 37 14.52 -3.06 -11.44
N ARG A 38 14.07 -2.94 -10.18
CA ARG A 38 13.98 -1.68 -9.47
C ARG A 38 15.23 -1.47 -8.63
N THR A 39 15.95 -0.39 -8.88
CA THR A 39 17.10 0.03 -8.07
C THR A 39 16.90 1.42 -7.49
N LYS A 40 17.80 1.86 -6.61
CA LYS A 40 17.78 3.17 -5.97
C LYS A 40 18.95 3.99 -6.52
N ASP A 41 18.70 5.21 -6.98
CA ASP A 41 19.76 6.11 -7.45
C ASP A 41 20.54 6.72 -6.28
N ALA A 42 21.57 7.53 -6.58
CA ALA A 42 22.39 8.20 -5.58
C ALA A 42 21.60 9.21 -4.70
N ASN A 43 20.53 9.80 -5.24
CA ASN A 43 19.66 10.74 -4.54
C ASN A 43 18.53 10.05 -3.76
N GLY A 44 18.41 8.73 -3.94
CA GLY A 44 17.44 7.90 -3.27
C GLY A 44 16.10 7.73 -3.99
N PHE A 45 16.03 8.07 -5.28
CA PHE A 45 14.86 7.89 -6.14
C PHE A 45 14.78 6.46 -6.69
N THR A 46 13.59 6.07 -7.13
CA THR A 46 13.38 4.78 -7.80
C THR A 46 13.85 4.87 -9.25
N GLN A 47 14.69 3.93 -9.69
CA GLN A 47 15.14 3.84 -11.07
C GLN A 47 14.92 2.44 -11.67
N PHE A 48 14.70 2.38 -12.98
CA PHE A 48 14.57 1.14 -13.75
C PHE A 48 15.48 1.19 -14.97
N SER A 49 16.27 0.13 -15.19
CA SER A 49 17.11 0.01 -16.38
C SER A 49 16.30 -0.60 -17.53
N VAL A 50 16.23 0.10 -18.65
CA VAL A 50 15.60 -0.36 -19.89
C VAL A 50 16.70 -0.77 -20.86
N LYS A 51 16.70 -2.04 -21.28
CA LYS A 51 17.74 -2.59 -22.15
C LYS A 51 17.40 -2.49 -23.64
N GLU A 52 16.11 -2.46 -23.96
CA GLU A 52 15.63 -2.52 -25.33
C GLU A 52 14.56 -1.45 -25.57
N PRO A 53 14.50 -0.84 -26.76
CA PRO A 53 13.36 -0.04 -27.18
C PRO A 53 12.07 -0.87 -27.13
N GLY A 54 10.96 -0.22 -26.83
CA GLY A 54 9.65 -0.86 -26.84
C GLY A 54 8.67 -0.21 -25.86
N GLU A 55 7.45 -0.75 -25.89
CA GLU A 55 6.38 -0.25 -25.06
C GLU A 55 6.56 -0.76 -23.63
N ILE A 56 6.46 0.16 -22.68
CA ILE A 56 6.48 -0.16 -21.27
C ILE A 56 5.12 0.12 -20.65
N SER A 57 4.80 -0.62 -19.60
CA SER A 57 3.68 -0.33 -18.71
C SER A 57 4.23 0.02 -17.33
N LEU A 58 3.99 1.26 -16.89
CA LEU A 58 4.28 1.72 -15.54
C LEU A 58 3.05 1.47 -14.66
N LEU A 59 3.25 0.86 -13.49
CA LEU A 59 2.19 0.45 -12.59
C LEU A 59 2.50 0.91 -11.16
N HIS A 60 1.51 1.47 -10.47
CA HIS A 60 1.55 1.73 -9.03
C HIS A 60 0.53 0.88 -8.28
N ASP A 61 1.01 0.03 -7.37
CA ASP A 61 0.15 -0.84 -6.54
C ASP A 61 0.24 -0.50 -5.05
N GLY A 62 -0.69 0.31 -4.57
CA GLY A 62 -0.83 0.67 -3.16
C GLY A 62 -1.73 -0.26 -2.34
N THR A 63 -2.14 -1.42 -2.86
CA THR A 63 -3.21 -2.24 -2.26
C THR A 63 -2.87 -2.74 -0.87
N SER A 64 -1.66 -3.25 -0.66
CA SER A 64 -1.25 -3.75 0.66
C SER A 64 -1.24 -2.65 1.73
N ARG A 65 -0.79 -1.44 1.40
CA ARG A 65 -0.77 -0.32 2.35
C ARG A 65 -2.20 0.05 2.79
N ARG A 66 -3.14 0.08 1.85
CA ARG A 66 -4.56 0.33 2.14
C ARG A 66 -5.15 -0.78 2.99
N GLY A 67 -4.87 -2.04 2.68
CA GLY A 67 -5.34 -3.20 3.46
C GLY A 67 -4.83 -3.19 4.90
N LEU A 68 -3.57 -2.83 5.12
CA LEU A 68 -3.01 -2.67 6.47
C LEU A 68 -3.65 -1.50 7.22
N LEU A 69 -3.93 -0.38 6.54
CA LEU A 69 -4.58 0.77 7.16
C LEU A 69 -6.02 0.46 7.57
N SER A 70 -6.78 -0.27 6.74
CA SER A 70 -8.13 -0.73 7.10
C SER A 70 -8.08 -1.71 8.27
N LEU A 71 -7.11 -2.63 8.27
CA LEU A 71 -6.94 -3.59 9.36
C LEU A 71 -6.60 -2.88 10.68
N GLN A 72 -5.70 -1.89 10.64
CA GLN A 72 -5.38 -1.05 11.79
C GLN A 72 -6.62 -0.34 12.33
N PHE A 73 -7.46 0.22 11.47
CA PHE A 73 -8.70 0.89 11.88
C PHE A 73 -9.67 -0.08 12.58
N ILE A 74 -9.84 -1.28 12.03
CA ILE A 74 -10.67 -2.33 12.64
C ILE A 74 -10.13 -2.66 14.04
N PHE A 75 -8.83 -2.95 14.18
CA PHE A 75 -8.24 -3.25 15.48
C PHE A 75 -8.43 -2.13 16.48
N LEU A 76 -8.25 -0.87 16.06
CA LEU A 76 -8.45 0.29 16.92
C LEU A 76 -9.90 0.33 17.46
N VAL A 77 -10.89 0.21 16.58
CA VAL A 77 -12.31 0.20 16.98
C VAL A 77 -12.63 -0.99 17.88
N THR A 78 -12.14 -2.18 17.53
CA THR A 78 -12.31 -3.38 18.34
C THR A 78 -11.72 -3.21 19.73
N PHE A 79 -10.51 -2.67 19.87
CA PHE A 79 -9.90 -2.40 21.16
C PHE A 79 -10.69 -1.38 21.98
N ILE A 80 -11.22 -0.32 21.36
CA ILE A 80 -12.07 0.66 22.05
C ILE A 80 -13.33 -0.03 22.61
N VAL A 81 -13.99 -0.87 21.81
CA VAL A 81 -15.20 -1.60 22.24
C VAL A 81 -14.89 -2.59 23.36
N LEU A 82 -13.78 -3.32 23.27
CA LEU A 82 -13.38 -4.30 24.29
C LEU A 82 -12.86 -3.64 25.57
N ALA A 83 -12.25 -2.47 25.47
CA ALA A 83 -11.80 -1.69 26.62
C ALA A 83 -12.94 -0.90 27.28
N ALA A 84 -14.04 -0.67 26.57
CA ALA A 84 -15.22 -0.06 27.13
C ALA A 84 -15.77 -0.94 28.27
N PRO A 85 -16.12 -0.37 29.44
CA PRO A 85 -16.64 -1.14 30.55
C PRO A 85 -17.93 -1.86 30.13
N ALA A 86 -17.93 -3.18 30.28
CA ALA A 86 -19.08 -4.02 29.96
C ALA A 86 -20.20 -3.80 30.98
N GLY A 87 -21.12 -2.89 30.68
CA GLY A 87 -22.31 -2.62 31.50
C GLY A 87 -22.00 -2.16 32.92
N ARG A 88 -23.07 -1.82 33.65
CA ARG A 88 -22.99 -1.42 35.06
C ARG A 88 -22.32 -2.52 35.88
N ARG A 89 -21.30 -2.19 36.69
CA ARG A 89 -20.61 -3.19 37.52
C ARG A 89 -21.62 -3.80 38.50
N ARG A 90 -21.52 -5.09 38.85
CA ARG A 90 -22.45 -5.72 39.83
C ARG A 90 -22.57 -4.97 41.17
N ARG A 91 -21.51 -4.28 41.59
CA ARG A 91 -21.48 -3.42 42.78
C ARG A 91 -22.21 -2.08 42.64
N GLU A 92 -22.56 -1.69 41.42
CA GLU A 92 -23.37 -0.54 41.09
C GLU A 92 -24.85 -0.95 40.89
N MET A 93 -25.17 -2.26 41.07
CA MET A 93 -26.53 -2.79 41.08
C MET A 93 -27.22 -2.55 42.41
N SER A 94 -28.44 -2.00 42.39
CA SER A 94 -29.26 -1.82 43.59
C SER A 94 -29.64 -3.20 44.14
N GLU A 95 -29.74 -3.34 45.46
CA GLU A 95 -30.11 -4.60 46.11
C GLU A 95 -31.45 -5.17 45.59
N SER A 96 -32.35 -4.29 45.15
CA SER A 96 -33.65 -4.63 44.54
C SER A 96 -33.54 -5.32 43.17
N GLU A 97 -32.38 -5.30 42.52
CA GLU A 97 -32.15 -5.88 41.19
C GLU A 97 -31.35 -7.19 41.27
N LEU A 98 -31.00 -7.65 42.49
CA LEU A 98 -30.21 -8.85 42.78
C LEU A 98 -31.06 -10.05 43.25
N THR A 99 -32.39 -9.96 43.15
CA THR A 99 -33.36 -11.01 43.50
C THR A 99 -33.84 -11.74 42.25
#